data_AF-A0A1F9YWL9-F1
#
_entry.id   AF-A0A1F9YWL9-F1
#
_cell.length_a   1.000
_cell.length_b   1.000
_cell.length_c   1.000
_cell.angle_alpha   90.00
_cell.angle_beta   90.00
_cell.angle_gamma   90.00
#
_symmetry.space_group_name_H-M   'P 1'
#
loop_
_entity.id
_entity.type
_entity.pdbx_description
1 polymer ?
#
loop_
_entity_poly.entity_id
_entity_poly.type
_entity_poly.pdbx_seq_one_letter_code
_entity_poly.pdbx_strand_id
1 'polypeptide(L)'
;MSDIDALTVGSIPAEHGGMHVPMKPISVDRAKSIATEKNLKPGKVRGTSEIEFTRGGSPRVEIIDWPEFEQILAQKGLEIHEGGGF
;
A
#
# COMPACT_ATOMS: atom_id res chain seq x y z
N MET A 1 -11.78 -11.68 8.59
CA MET A 1 -10.98 -10.53 9.05
C MET A 1 -9.55 -10.87 8.71
N SER A 2 -9.03 -10.28 7.64
CA SER A 2 -7.66 -10.54 7.24
C SER A 2 -6.82 -9.41 7.81
N ASP A 3 -5.89 -9.70 8.72
CA ASP A 3 -4.97 -8.72 9.34
C ASP A 3 -4.04 -7.98 8.35
N ILE A 4 -4.32 -8.06 7.04
CA ILE A 4 -3.57 -7.44 5.95
C ILE A 4 -4.05 -5.98 5.71
N ASP A 5 -5.29 -5.64 6.09
CA ASP A 5 -5.96 -4.36 5.77
C ASP A 5 -5.50 -3.14 6.59
N ALA A 6 -4.21 -3.05 6.95
CA ALA A 6 -3.67 -1.93 7.72
C ALA A 6 -3.01 -0.84 6.89
N LEU A 7 -2.59 -1.17 5.68
CA LEU A 7 -1.98 -0.24 4.74
C LEU A 7 -2.51 -0.55 3.35
N THR A 8 -2.93 0.48 2.64
CA THR A 8 -3.33 0.39 1.24
C THR A 8 -2.57 1.40 0.40
N VAL A 9 -2.31 1.04 -0.86
CA VAL A 9 -1.72 1.91 -1.87
C VAL A 9 -2.75 2.11 -2.98
N GLY A 10 -3.01 3.35 -3.34
CA GLY A 10 -4.00 3.64 -4.37
C GLY A 10 -3.88 5.05 -4.93
N SER A 11 -4.60 5.28 -6.02
CA SER A 11 -4.90 6.62 -6.51
C SER A 11 -6.14 7.14 -5.81
N ILE A 12 -6.18 8.45 -5.51
CA ILE A 12 -7.36 9.11 -4.94
C ILE A 12 -8.56 8.85 -5.86
N PRO A 13 -9.64 8.17 -5.42
CA PRO A 13 -10.83 8.06 -6.23
C PRO A 13 -11.48 9.43 -6.37
N ALA A 14 -11.75 9.85 -7.61
CA ALA A 14 -12.59 11.02 -7.87
C ALA A 14 -13.99 10.75 -7.32
N GLU A 15 -14.38 11.54 -6.33
CA GLU A 15 -15.56 11.38 -5.49
C GLU A 15 -16.81 10.91 -6.28
N HIS A 16 -17.23 9.67 -6.05
CA HIS A 16 -18.54 9.16 -6.44
C HIS A 16 -19.20 8.47 -5.23
N GLY A 17 -20.13 9.21 -4.61
CA GLY A 17 -21.27 8.77 -3.80
C GLY A 17 -21.20 7.41 -3.10
N GLY A 18 -20.63 7.40 -1.90
CA GLY A 18 -20.78 6.36 -0.88
C GLY A 18 -19.98 6.82 0.33
N MET A 19 -20.49 6.67 1.57
CA MET A 19 -19.81 7.15 2.78
C MET A 19 -18.40 6.58 2.92
N HIS A 20 -17.41 7.25 2.32
CA HIS A 20 -16.00 6.95 2.43
C HIS A 20 -15.49 7.70 3.65
N VAL A 21 -15.00 6.97 4.64
CA VAL A 21 -14.07 7.57 5.59
C VAL A 21 -12.91 8.13 4.75
N PRO A 22 -12.55 9.43 4.87
CA PRO A 22 -11.39 9.95 4.18
C PRO A 22 -10.19 9.28 4.83
N MET A 23 -9.71 8.17 4.25
CA MET A 23 -8.47 7.55 4.72
C MET A 23 -7.38 8.57 4.42
N LYS A 24 -6.95 9.28 5.46
CA LYS A 24 -5.98 10.35 5.32
C LYS A 24 -4.70 9.74 4.74
N PRO A 25 -4.10 10.37 3.72
CA PRO A 25 -2.80 9.93 3.25
C PRO A 25 -1.81 10.04 4.41
N ILE A 26 -0.94 9.05 4.51
CA ILE A 26 0.13 9.01 5.50
C ILE A 26 1.49 9.12 4.80
N SER A 27 2.47 9.63 5.52
CA SER A 27 3.84 9.68 5.04
C SER A 27 4.45 8.28 4.90
N VAL A 28 5.43 8.12 4.01
CA VAL A 28 6.17 6.87 3.82
C VAL A 28 6.80 6.38 5.13
N ASP A 29 7.35 7.26 5.96
CA ASP A 29 7.89 6.89 7.28
C ASP A 29 6.84 6.29 8.22
N ARG A 30 5.61 6.82 8.20
CA ARG A 30 4.51 6.26 8.98
C ARG A 30 4.11 4.89 8.44
N ALA A 31 4.05 4.74 7.12
CA ALA A 31 3.81 3.45 6.47
C ALA A 31 4.90 2.41 6.81
N LYS A 32 6.18 2.79 6.80
CA LYS A 32 7.31 1.95 7.22
C LYS A 32 7.16 1.44 8.65
N SER A 33 6.74 2.32 9.55
CA SER A 33 6.49 1.98 10.96
C SER A 33 5.40 0.92 11.08
N ILE A 34 4.24 1.18 10.47
CA ILE A 34 3.09 0.24 10.50
C ILE A 34 3.44 -1.09 9.82
N ALA A 35 4.15 -1.03 8.69
CA ALA A 35 4.58 -2.22 7.97
C ALA A 35 5.49 -3.09 8.84
N THR A 36 6.43 -2.47 9.56
CA THR A 36 7.29 -3.17 10.53
C THR A 36 6.47 -3.80 11.65
N GLU A 37 5.56 -3.04 12.28
CA GLU A 37 4.69 -3.53 13.36
C GLU A 37 3.83 -4.73 12.93
N LYS A 38 3.37 -4.74 11.67
CA LYS A 38 2.46 -5.75 11.12
C LYS A 38 3.14 -6.83 10.28
N ASN A 39 4.48 -6.82 10.23
CA ASN A 39 5.29 -7.73 9.42
C ASN A 39 4.92 -7.71 7.93
N LEU A 40 4.56 -6.52 7.42
CA LEU A 40 4.33 -6.25 6.00
C LEU A 40 5.63 -5.77 5.35
N LYS A 41 5.74 -6.05 4.06
CA LYS A 41 6.88 -5.70 3.21
C LYS A 41 6.37 -5.03 1.94
N PRO A 42 7.15 -4.12 1.33
CA PRO A 42 6.82 -3.61 0.02
C PRO A 42 6.89 -4.73 -1.02
N GLY A 43 5.83 -4.84 -1.81
CA GLY A 43 5.67 -5.83 -2.86
C GLY A 43 5.36 -5.17 -4.20
N LYS A 44 5.78 -5.82 -5.27
CA LYS A 44 5.48 -5.45 -6.65
C LYS A 44 4.81 -6.61 -7.36
N VAL A 45 3.69 -6.34 -8.01
CA VAL A 45 2.96 -7.37 -8.75
C VAL A 45 3.71 -7.65 -10.06
N ARG A 46 4.16 -8.90 -10.22
CA ARG A 46 4.95 -9.36 -11.36
C ARG A 46 4.22 -9.12 -12.68
N GLY A 47 4.98 -8.64 -13.66
CA GLY A 47 4.43 -8.30 -14.98
C GLY A 47 3.64 -6.99 -15.01
N THR A 48 3.59 -6.25 -13.90
CA THR A 48 2.93 -4.95 -13.81
C THR A 48 3.84 -3.92 -13.12
N SER A 49 3.39 -2.68 -13.06
CA SER A 49 3.99 -1.63 -12.21
C SER A 49 3.13 -1.35 -10.98
N GLU A 50 2.26 -2.29 -10.58
CA GLU A 50 1.45 -2.16 -9.36
C GLU A 50 2.28 -2.59 -8.14
N ILE A 51 2.12 -1.83 -7.05
CA ILE A 51 2.82 -2.05 -5.79
C ILE A 51 1.79 -2.24 -4.67
N GLU A 52 2.12 -3.07 -3.70
CA GLU A 52 1.26 -3.42 -2.58
C GLU A 52 2.07 -3.64 -1.30
N PHE A 53 1.40 -3.67 -0.15
CA PHE A 53 1.98 -4.21 1.08
C PHE A 53 1.64 -5.69 1.18
N THR A 54 2.66 -6.53 1.38
CA THR A 54 2.48 -7.98 1.40
C THR A 54 3.25 -8.63 2.56
N ARG A 55 2.78 -9.78 3.04
CA ARG A 55 3.58 -10.64 3.92
C ARG A 55 4.53 -11.55 3.13
N GLY A 56 4.43 -11.54 1.80
CA GLY A 56 5.05 -12.52 0.91
C GLY A 56 4.22 -13.81 0.82
N GLY A 57 4.68 -14.75 0.00
CA GLY A 57 4.05 -16.06 -0.18
C GLY A 57 3.19 -16.21 -1.45
N SER A 58 2.87 -15.11 -2.13
CA SER A 58 2.25 -15.16 -3.46
C SER A 58 3.34 -15.21 -4.55
N PRO A 59 3.32 -16.17 -5.50
CA PRO A 59 4.27 -16.19 -6.61
C PRO A 59 4.05 -15.05 -7.61
N ARG A 60 2.96 -14.29 -7.46
CA ARG A 60 2.61 -13.12 -8.27
C ARG A 60 3.21 -11.83 -7.71
N VAL A 61 3.67 -11.83 -6.47
CA VAL A 61 4.22 -10.63 -5.81
C VAL A 61 5.68 -10.86 -5.52
N GLU A 62 6.51 -9.97 -6.07
CA GLU A 62 7.93 -9.89 -5.77
C GLU A 62 8.13 -8.96 -4.59
N ILE A 63 8.84 -9.41 -3.55
CA ILE A 63 9.25 -8.53 -2.45
C ILE A 63 10.36 -7.65 -2.98
N ILE A 64 10.17 -6.34 -2.91
CA ILE A 64 11.14 -5.32 -3.31
C ILE A 64 11.63 -4.55 -2.09
N ASP A 65 12.61 -3.68 -2.26
CA ASP A 65 13.08 -2.79 -1.20
C ASP A 65 12.32 -1.46 -1.20
N TRP A 66 12.39 -0.74 -0.07
CA TRP A 66 11.76 0.56 0.10
C TRP A 66 12.13 1.60 -0.97
N PRO A 67 13.40 1.75 -1.40
CA PRO A 67 13.74 2.73 -2.44
C PRO A 67 13.02 2.47 -3.77
N GLU A 68 12.88 1.20 -4.19
CA GLU A 68 12.14 0.87 -5.41
C GLU A 68 10.64 1.14 -5.23
N PHE A 69 10.09 0.80 -4.07
CA PHE A 69 8.69 1.05 -3.76
C PHE A 69 8.36 2.55 -3.79
N GLU A 70 9.19 3.38 -3.14
CA GLU A 70 9.06 4.84 -3.13
C GLU A 70 9.20 5.44 -4.54
N GLN A 71 10.11 4.91 -5.35
CA GLN A 71 10.27 5.32 -6.74
C GLN A 71 9.00 5.05 -7.56
N ILE A 72 8.42 3.85 -7.42
CA ILE A 72 7.18 3.49 -8.16
C ILE A 72 5.99 4.30 -7.64
N LEU A 73 5.89 4.50 -6.32
CA LEU A 73 4.87 5.33 -5.69
C LEU A 73 4.88 6.76 -6.28
N ALA A 74 6.05 7.39 -6.33
CA ALA A 74 6.22 8.73 -6.87
C ALA A 74 5.98 8.77 -8.39
N GLN A 75 6.52 7.82 -9.15
CA GLN A 75 6.35 7.74 -10.60
C GLN A 75 4.89 7.63 -11.01
N LYS A 76 4.07 6.94 -10.21
CA LYS A 76 2.65 6.72 -10.48
C LYS A 76 1.72 7.71 -9.79
N GLY A 77 2.23 8.63 -8.97
CA GLY A 77 1.40 9.55 -8.19
C GLY A 77 0.44 8.81 -7.25
N LEU A 78 0.92 7.72 -6.64
CA LEU A 78 0.15 6.92 -5.69
C LEU A 78 0.31 7.48 -4.28
N GLU A 79 -0.70 7.26 -3.45
CA GLU A 79 -0.67 7.61 -2.04
C GLU A 79 -0.77 6.35 -1.18
N ILE A 80 -0.24 6.44 0.03
CA ILE A 80 -0.37 5.40 1.06
C ILE A 80 -1.39 5.89 2.06
N HIS A 81 -2.31 5.01 2.44
CA HIS A 81 -3.33 5.30 3.43
C HIS A 81 -3.28 4.27 4.56
N GLU A 82 -3.57 4.71 5.78
CA GLU A 82 -3.88 3.80 6.88
C GLU A 82 -5.18 3.06 6.55
N GLY A 83 -5.10 1.74 6.42
CA GLY A 83 -6.26 0.90 6.15
C GLY A 83 -7.21 0.88 7.36
N GLY A 84 -8.44 1.30 7.14
CA GLY A 84 -9.58 1.05 8.02
C GLY A 84 -10.42 -0.07 7.43
N GLY A 85 -10.36 -1.25 8.03
CA GLY A 85 -11.11 -2.42 7.56
C GLY A 85 -12.60 -2.08 7.31
N PHE A 86 -13.06 -2.39 6.10
CA PHE A 86 -14.48 -2.41 5.77
C PHE A 86 -15.12 -3.74 6.22
#